data_AF-A0A929ILC0-F1
#
_entry.id   AF-A0A929ILC0-F1
#
_cell.length_a   1.000
_cell.length_b   1.000
_cell.length_c   1.000
_cell.angle_alpha   90.00
_cell.angle_beta   90.00
_cell.angle_gamma   90.00
#
_symmetry.space_group_name_H-M   'P 1'
#
loop_
_entity.id
_entity.type
_entity.pdbx_description
1 polymer ?
#
loop_
_entity_poly.entity_id
_entity_poly.type
_entity_poly.pdbx_seq_one_letter_code
_entity_poly.pdbx_strand_id
1 'polypeptide(L)'
;MFAIPVQVTFKGIDPSEAVETNIREKAEKLERFSNLLMSCRVVVEAPHRHGHKGKLYNIRIDLGVVGGELAVSHQGPLDHAHED
;
A
#
# COMPACT_ATOMS: atom_id res chain seq x y z
N MET A 1 22.99 -7.53 -6.77
CA MET A 1 21.73 -6.89 -7.16
C MET A 1 20.66 -7.52 -6.28
N PHE A 2 20.27 -6.87 -5.19
CA PHE A 2 19.35 -7.44 -4.20
C PHE A 2 17.96 -6.82 -4.43
N ALA A 3 17.18 -7.44 -5.31
CA ALA A 3 15.78 -7.06 -5.44
C ALA A 3 15.05 -7.50 -4.17
N ILE A 4 14.44 -6.55 -3.45
CA ILE A 4 13.62 -6.89 -2.29
C ILE A 4 12.35 -7.61 -2.78
N PRO A 5 11.95 -8.72 -2.16
CA PRO A 5 10.70 -9.37 -2.50
C PRO A 5 9.52 -8.45 -2.13
N VAL A 6 8.79 -7.97 -3.15
CA VAL A 6 7.56 -7.20 -2.99
C VAL A 6 6.37 -8.15 -3.10
N GLN A 7 5.60 -8.27 -2.02
CA GLN A 7 4.39 -9.08 -1.97
C GLN A 7 3.16 -8.17 -1.97
N VAL A 8 2.35 -8.24 -3.02
CA VAL A 8 1.09 -7.48 -3.12
C VAL A 8 -0.08 -8.42 -2.85
N THR A 9 -1.03 -7.99 -2.02
CA THR A 9 -2.22 -8.78 -1.67
C THR A 9 -3.45 -7.91 -1.74
N PHE A 10 -4.45 -8.36 -2.49
CA PHE A 10 -5.76 -7.71 -2.60
C PHE A 10 -6.77 -8.46 -1.72
N LYS A 11 -7.44 -7.74 -0.82
CA LYS A 11 -8.46 -8.31 0.08
C LYS A 11 -9.83 -7.69 -0.20
N GLY A 12 -10.78 -8.53 -0.60
CA GLY A 12 -12.17 -8.11 -0.83
C GLY A 12 -12.38 -7.23 -2.06
N ILE A 13 -11.38 -7.16 -2.95
CA ILE A 13 -11.43 -6.44 -4.23
C ILE A 13 -10.74 -7.25 -5.32
N ASP A 14 -11.12 -6.96 -6.57
CA ASP A 14 -10.43 -7.48 -7.73
C ASP A 14 -8.99 -6.92 -7.81
N PRO A 15 -8.00 -7.78 -8.09
CA PRO A 15 -6.63 -7.33 -8.31
C PRO A 15 -6.57 -6.38 -9.50
N SER A 16 -5.78 -5.32 -9.35
CA SER A 16 -5.60 -4.31 -10.39
C SER A 16 -4.13 -4.21 -10.79
N GLU A 17 -3.82 -4.53 -12.05
CA GLU A 17 -2.47 -4.45 -12.60
C GLU A 17 -1.89 -3.03 -12.53
N ALA A 18 -2.74 -2.01 -12.70
CA ALA A 18 -2.33 -0.61 -12.58
C ALA A 18 -1.88 -0.28 -11.14
N VAL A 19 -2.58 -0.82 -10.14
CA VAL A 19 -2.21 -0.64 -8.73
C VAL A 19 -0.94 -1.44 -8.41
N GLU A 20 -0.83 -2.68 -8.88
CA GLU A 20 0.37 -3.50 -8.68
C GLU A 20 1.62 -2.86 -9.29
N THR A 21 1.51 -2.36 -10.53
CA THR A 21 2.62 -1.68 -11.22
C THR A 21 3.07 -0.45 -10.44
N ASN A 22 2.13 0.39 -10.00
CA ASN A 22 2.43 1.56 -9.18
C ASN A 22 3.11 1.19 -7.84
N ILE A 23 2.67 0.11 -7.20
CA ILE A 23 3.29 -0.38 -5.96
C ILE A 23 4.73 -0.81 -6.22
N ARG A 24 4.97 -1.56 -7.30
CA ARG A 24 6.31 -2.05 -7.67
C ARG A 24 7.26 -0.90 -7.98
N GLU A 25 6.84 0.07 -8.79
CA GLU A 25 7.64 1.27 -9.08
C GLU A 25 8.00 2.08 -7.82
N LYS A 26 7.05 2.21 -6.88
CA LYS A 26 7.30 2.88 -5.60
C LYS A 26 8.25 2.08 -4.71
N ALA A 27 8.13 0.76 -4.69
CA ALA A 27 9.02 -0.13 -3.94
C ALA A 27 10.46 -0.08 -4.48
N GLU A 28 10.65 -0.04 -5.81
CA GLU A 28 11.96 0.17 -6.42
C GLU A 28 12.58 1.53 -6.04
N LYS A 29 11.76 2.58 -5.92
CA LYS A 29 12.24 3.87 -5.40
C LYS A 29 12.69 3.75 -3.95
N LEU A 30 11.94 3.05 -3.10
CA LEU A 30 12.29 2.80 -1.70
C LEU A 30 13.62 2.04 -1.55
N GLU A 31 13.90 1.06 -2.41
CA GLU A 31 15.19 0.36 -2.46
C GLU A 31 16.35 1.36 -2.61
N ARG A 32 16.23 2.35 -3.50
CA ARG A 32 17.28 3.37 -3.73
C ARG A 32 17.57 4.24 -2.51
N PHE A 33 16.58 4.43 -1.64
CA PHE A 33 16.74 5.23 -0.42
C PHE A 33 17.23 4.39 0.77
N SER A 34 17.05 3.07 0.74
CA SER A 34 17.37 2.19 1.86
C SER A 34 17.82 0.80 1.38
N ASN A 35 19.14 0.59 1.33
CA ASN A 35 19.76 -0.73 1.12
C ASN A 35 19.53 -1.71 2.30
N LEU A 36 18.85 -1.28 3.36
CA LEU A 36 18.55 -2.10 4.55
C LEU A 36 17.18 -2.78 4.49
N LEU A 37 16.40 -2.54 3.42
CA LEU A 37 15.09 -3.16 3.23
C LEU A 37 15.27 -4.64 2.89
N MET A 38 14.61 -5.53 3.64
CA MET A 38 14.62 -6.98 3.42
C MET A 38 13.30 -7.50 2.87
N SER A 39 12.19 -6.82 3.15
CA SER A 39 10.87 -7.23 2.65
C SER A 39 9.94 -6.04 2.49
N CYS A 40 9.03 -6.13 1.52
CA CYS A 40 7.96 -5.17 1.31
C CYS A 40 6.64 -5.93 1.11
N ARG A 41 5.70 -5.76 2.04
CA ARG A 41 4.36 -6.32 1.93
C ARG A 41 3.36 -5.21 1.79
N VAL A 42 2.55 -5.27 0.74
CA VAL A 42 1.48 -4.31 0.49
C VAL A 42 0.14 -5.03 0.47
N VAL A 43 -0.75 -4.61 1.34
CA VAL A 43 -2.13 -5.10 1.41
C VAL A 43 -3.05 -3.98 0.99
N VAL A 44 -3.83 -4.23 -0.07
CA VAL A 44 -4.87 -3.32 -0.55
C VAL A 44 -6.21 -3.95 -0.20
N GLU A 45 -6.99 -3.26 0.60
CA GLU A 45 -8.33 -3.71 1.00
C GLU A 45 -9.36 -2.61 0.74
N ALA A 46 -10.61 -3.02 0.48
CA ALA A 46 -11.74 -2.11 0.51
C ALA A 46 -12.68 -2.49 1.66
N PRO A 47 -13.03 -1.55 2.54
CA PRO A 47 -14.10 -1.74 3.50
C PRO A 47 -15.43 -1.93 2.76
N HIS A 48 -16.29 -2.74 3.37
CA HIS A 48 -17.50 -3.31 2.77
C HIS A 48 -18.39 -2.26 2.08
N ARG A 49 -18.87 -2.57 0.86
CA ARG A 49 -19.77 -1.74 0.05
C ARG A 49 -21.13 -1.57 0.73
N HIS A 50 -21.26 -0.60 1.63
CA HIS A 50 -22.56 -0.05 2.05
C HIS A 50 -22.43 1.46 2.23
N GLY A 51 -22.72 2.19 1.16
CA GLY A 51 -22.76 3.65 1.20
C GLY A 51 -22.33 4.28 -0.12
N HIS A 52 -23.22 5.08 -0.71
CA HIS A 52 -23.03 5.83 -1.96
C HIS A 52 -22.00 6.98 -1.88
N LYS A 53 -21.05 6.97 -0.94
CA LYS A 53 -20.02 8.00 -0.78
C LYS A 53 -18.65 7.37 -0.52
N GLY A 54 -17.68 7.67 -1.40
CA GLY A 54 -16.25 7.41 -1.21
C GLY A 54 -15.84 5.94 -1.23
N LYS A 55 -15.22 5.48 -2.33
CA LYS A 55 -14.46 4.22 -2.33
C LYS A 55 -13.18 4.44 -1.52
N LEU A 56 -13.26 4.34 -0.20
CA LEU A 56 -12.10 4.40 0.68
C LEU A 56 -11.30 3.10 0.50
N TYR A 57 -10.23 3.11 -0.28
CA TYR A 57 -9.28 2.00 -0.26
C TYR A 57 -8.36 2.17 0.94
N ASN A 58 -8.17 1.12 1.72
CA ASN A 58 -7.17 1.08 2.77
C ASN A 58 -5.93 0.37 2.22
N ILE A 59 -4.80 1.09 2.22
CA ILE A 59 -3.53 0.56 1.75
C ILE A 59 -2.61 0.46 2.95
N ARG A 60 -2.21 -0.77 3.27
CA ARG A 60 -1.25 -1.07 4.33
C ARG A 60 0.06 -1.52 3.70
N ILE A 61 1.15 -0.90 4.13
CA ILE A 61 2.51 -1.17 3.66
C ILE A 61 3.34 -1.55 4.89
N ASP A 62 3.74 -2.81 4.96
CA ASP A 62 4.65 -3.31 5.99
C ASP A 62 6.04 -3.50 5.36
N LEU A 63 7.04 -2.75 5.84
CA LEU A 63 8.43 -2.79 5.38
C LEU A 63 9.30 -3.42 6.48
N GLY A 64 10.00 -4.51 6.13
CA GLY A 64 11.00 -5.11 7.01
C GLY A 64 12.37 -4.51 6.73
N VAL A 65 13.04 -3.96 7.75
CA VAL A 65 14.38 -3.37 7.65
C VAL A 65 15.33 -4.13 8.58
N VAL A 66 16.61 -4.22 8.22
CA VAL A 66 17.64 -4.76 9.15
C VAL A 66 17.71 -3.87 10.39
N GLY A 67 17.30 -4.42 11.54
CA GLY A 67 17.30 -3.73 12.83
C GLY A 67 15.94 -3.22 13.32
N GLY A 68 14.84 -3.42 12.57
CA GLY A 68 13.48 -3.08 13.02
C GLY A 68 12.39 -3.21 11.94
N GLU A 69 11.13 -3.14 12.35
CA GLU A 69 9.96 -3.20 11.45
C GLU A 69 9.33 -1.81 11.30
N LEU A 70 8.95 -1.42 10.07
CA LEU A 70 8.29 -0.14 9.78
C LEU A 70 6.92 -0.43 9.14
N ALA A 71 5.84 -0.15 9.86
CA ALA A 71 4.47 -0.33 9.37
C ALA A 71 3.83 1.02 9.08
N VAL A 72 3.40 1.24 7.83
CA VAL A 72 2.70 2.45 7.39
C VAL A 72 1.33 2.04 6.86
N SER A 73 0.28 2.65 7.39
CA SER A 73 -1.08 2.47 6.87
C SER A 73 -1.60 3.81 6.38
N HIS A 74 -2.11 3.84 5.15
CA HIS A 74 -2.74 5.01 4.58
C HIS A 74 -4.20 4.67 4.24
N GLN A 75 -5.11 5.24 5.01
CA GLN A 75 -6.52 5.30 4.65
C GLN A 75 -6.68 6.49 3.69
N GLY A 76 -7.32 6.27 2.53
CA GLY A 76 -7.66 7.36 1.62
C GLY A 76 -8.34 8.53 2.34
N PRO A 77 -8.28 9.76 1.80
CA PRO A 77 -8.78 10.94 2.50
C PRO A 77 -10.21 10.72 2.99
N LEU A 78 -10.40 10.89 4.30
CA LEU A 78 -11.73 11.17 4.85
C LEU A 78 -12.14 12.49 4.20
N ASP A 79 -13.15 12.45 3.32
CA ASP A 79 -13.74 13.65 2.73
C ASP A 79 -14.10 14.64 3.84
N HIS A 80 -13.29 15.69 3.97
CA HIS A 80 -13.63 16.91 4.68
C HIS A 80 -13.63 18.03 3.62
N ALA A 81 -14.81 18.34 3.07
CA ALA A 81 -15.28 19.57 2.39
C ALA A 81 -16.23 19.19 1.23
N HIS A 82 -17.50 19.63 1.11
CA HIS A 82 -18.23 20.76 1.69
C HIS A 82 -19.66 20.32 2.07
N GLU A 83 -20.15 20.80 3.21
CA GLU A 83 -21.56 21.14 3.36
C GLU A 83 -21.58 22.64 3.72
N ASP A 84 -22.09 23.42 2.75
CA ASP A 84 -22.27 24.89 2.65
C ASP A 84 -21.03 25.81 2.60
#